data_AF-A0AAV5U299-F1
#
_entry.id   AF-A0AAV5U299-F1
#
_cell.length_a   1.000
_cell.length_b   1.000
_cell.length_c   1.000
_cell.angle_alpha   90.00
_cell.angle_beta   90.00
_cell.angle_gamma   90.00
#
_symmetry.space_group_name_H-M   'P 1'
#
loop_
_entity.id
_entity.type
_entity.pdbx_description
1 polymer ?
#
loop_
_entity_poly.entity_id
_entity_poly.type
_entity_poly.pdbx_seq_one_letter_code
_entity_poly.pdbx_strand_id
1 'polypeptide(L)'
;MTQQEEYGSELLNCLCLYSCLRWTELPFEERMDEKEEEEEINDEDIVTLKMAFLKNDLNDNHLDLNDLPSLVAKTLLWLTRESKIDQSLKRSIESVSTVIVGNGRPSMDRLSPNSARLIHSYLSTLPESSEEDKQYIEKLKEVGEKEKDVATLSETVLSYVKSIQEQEEKALMDKQKKKFDEWNERRRNLIEVQTKRLQLKMTRREMEKELVQLGEEEQRLFFFENRLLLEKSARENEEIAKETASFK
;
A
#
# COMPACT_ATOMS: atom_id res chain seq x y z
N MET A 1 -3.43 3.91 -9.22
CA MET A 1 -3.95 3.94 -7.84
C MET A 1 -3.56 2.62 -7.22
N THR A 2 -2.48 2.60 -6.45
CA THR A 2 -2.18 1.50 -5.52
C THR A 2 -3.27 1.53 -4.46
N GLN A 3 -4.20 0.58 -4.53
CA GLN A 3 -5.11 0.33 -3.40
C GLN A 3 -4.20 -0.09 -2.22
N GLN A 4 -4.26 0.67 -1.14
CA GLN A 4 -3.37 0.54 0.02
C GLN A 4 -3.65 -0.73 0.84
N GLU A 5 -4.64 -1.51 0.44
CA GLU A 5 -5.09 -2.68 1.14
C GLU A 5 -5.18 -3.87 0.18
N GLU A 6 -4.14 -4.71 0.16
CA GLU A 6 -4.11 -5.94 -0.64
C GLU A 6 -4.70 -7.11 0.16
N TYR A 7 -6.04 -7.19 0.27
CA TYR A 7 -6.74 -8.38 0.84
C TYR A 7 -6.77 -9.59 -0.09
N GLY A 8 -6.13 -9.49 -1.26
CA GLY A 8 -6.10 -10.57 -2.25
C GLY A 8 -5.30 -11.79 -1.83
N SER A 9 -4.51 -11.69 -0.75
CA SER A 9 -3.73 -12.79 -0.20
C SER A 9 -4.45 -13.41 1.00
N GLU A 10 -5.04 -14.58 0.78
CA GLU A 10 -5.71 -15.35 1.85
C GLU A 10 -4.74 -15.72 2.98
N LEU A 11 -3.50 -16.05 2.61
CA LEU A 11 -2.44 -16.38 3.57
C LEU A 11 -2.13 -15.19 4.49
N LEU A 12 -2.02 -13.98 3.94
CA LEU A 12 -1.76 -12.78 4.73
C LEU A 12 -2.92 -12.47 5.66
N ASN A 13 -4.16 -12.54 5.14
CA ASN A 13 -5.36 -12.32 5.94
C ASN A 13 -5.43 -13.28 7.14
N CYS A 14 -5.12 -14.56 6.92
CA CYS A 14 -5.13 -15.57 7.98
C CYS A 14 -3.98 -15.40 8.98
N LEU A 15 -2.80 -14.95 8.54
CA LEU A 15 -1.70 -14.62 9.44
C LEU A 15 -2.03 -13.42 10.34
N CYS A 16 -2.68 -12.40 9.79
CA CYS A 16 -3.16 -11.26 10.57
C CYS A 16 -4.25 -11.68 11.58
N LEU A 17 -5.18 -12.54 11.18
CA LEU A 17 -6.15 -13.14 12.11
C LEU A 17 -5.47 -13.91 13.23
N TYR A 18 -4.47 -14.73 12.90
CA TYR A 18 -3.69 -15.48 13.87
C TYR A 18 -2.99 -14.56 14.87
N SER A 19 -2.30 -13.51 14.40
CA SER A 19 -1.60 -12.58 15.29
C SER A 19 -2.55 -11.84 16.22
N CYS A 20 -3.68 -11.36 15.70
CA CYS A 20 -4.69 -10.67 16.51
C CYS A 20 -5.31 -11.61 17.54
N LEU A 21 -5.65 -12.85 17.16
CA LEU A 21 -6.17 -13.85 18.10
C LEU A 21 -5.16 -14.19 19.18
N ARG A 22 -3.90 -14.39 18.79
CA ARG A 22 -2.83 -14.70 19.75
C ARG A 22 -2.68 -13.57 20.77
N TRP A 23 -2.74 -12.32 20.33
CA TRP A 23 -2.74 -11.17 21.22
C TRP A 23 -3.97 -11.16 22.16
N THR A 24 -5.17 -11.45 21.65
CA THR A 24 -6.39 -11.54 22.49
C THR A 24 -6.40 -12.72 23.46
N GLU A 25 -5.55 -13.72 23.24
CA GLU A 25 -5.40 -14.89 24.11
C GLU A 25 -4.35 -14.67 25.22
N LEU A 26 -3.48 -13.65 25.11
CA LEU A 26 -2.51 -13.31 26.16
C LEU A 26 -3.20 -12.85 27.45
N PRO A 27 -2.60 -13.00 28.63
CA PRO A 27 -3.05 -12.32 29.85
C PRO A 27 -3.16 -10.81 29.65
N PHE A 28 -4.13 -10.15 30.29
CA PHE A 28 -4.36 -8.70 30.11
C PHE A 28 -3.12 -7.85 30.43
N GLU A 29 -2.35 -8.26 31.43
CA GLU A 29 -1.10 -7.61 31.86
C GLU A 29 -0.03 -7.62 30.76
N GLU A 30 0.00 -8.66 29.92
CA GLU A 30 0.98 -8.81 28.83
C GLU A 30 0.53 -8.17 27.51
N ARG A 31 -0.71 -7.66 27.45
CA ARG A 31 -1.27 -7.04 26.23
C ARG A 31 -0.92 -5.57 26.07
N MET A 32 -0.55 -4.92 27.17
CA MET A 32 -0.23 -3.51 27.23
C MET A 32 1.28 -3.38 27.37
N ASP A 33 1.93 -2.67 26.44
CA ASP A 33 3.30 -2.25 26.68
C ASP A 33 3.31 -1.30 27.90
N GLU A 34 4.37 -1.40 28.72
CA GLU A 34 4.66 -0.37 29.71
C GLU A 34 4.67 0.97 28.97
N LYS A 35 3.88 1.94 29.43
CA LYS A 35 3.94 3.29 28.86
C LYS A 35 5.40 3.72 28.95
N GLU A 36 6.08 3.83 27.82
CA GLU A 36 7.37 4.50 27.75
C GLU A 36 7.16 5.86 28.44
N GLU A 37 7.92 6.12 29.50
CA GLU A 37 7.91 7.42 30.14
C GLU A 37 8.20 8.44 29.04
N GLU A 38 7.23 9.31 28.75
CA GLU A 38 7.43 10.38 27.78
C GLU A 38 8.65 11.17 28.25
N GLU A 39 9.77 11.06 27.52
CA GLU A 39 10.95 11.90 27.79
C GLU A 39 10.46 13.35 27.81
N GLU A 40 10.84 14.15 28.82
CA GLU A 40 10.53 15.57 28.85
C GLU A 40 11.19 16.25 27.64
N ILE A 41 10.45 16.33 26.53
CA ILE A 41 10.86 17.05 25.34
C ILE A 41 10.77 18.53 25.68
N ASN A 42 11.87 19.27 25.52
CA ASN A 42 11.88 20.71 25.68
C ASN A 42 10.85 21.35 24.72
N ASP A 43 9.94 22.16 25.25
CA ASP A 43 8.87 22.82 24.48
C ASP A 43 9.40 23.60 23.25
N GLU A 44 10.65 24.07 23.32
CA GLU A 44 11.33 24.78 22.23
C GLU A 44 11.67 23.88 21.02
N ASP A 45 11.78 22.56 21.22
CA ASP A 45 12.10 21.57 20.18
C ASP A 45 10.83 20.92 19.56
N ILE A 46 9.63 21.27 20.06
CA ILE A 46 8.36 20.73 19.56
C ILE A 46 7.99 21.38 18.22
N VAL A 47 8.36 20.71 17.13
CA VAL A 47 7.88 21.07 15.78
C VAL A 47 6.43 20.61 15.62
N THR A 48 5.48 21.50 15.86
CA THR A 48 4.05 21.23 15.66
C THR A 48 3.69 21.19 14.17
N LEU A 49 3.64 19.99 13.59
CA LEU A 49 3.05 19.77 12.28
C LEU A 49 1.52 19.72 12.40
N LYS A 50 0.82 20.74 11.87
CA LYS A 50 -0.65 20.71 11.75
C LYS A 50 -1.05 19.69 10.68
N MET A 51 -1.39 18.47 11.10
CA MET A 51 -2.11 17.52 10.26
C MET A 51 -3.58 17.92 10.18
N ALA A 52 -4.14 17.95 8.96
CA ALA A 52 -5.52 18.37 8.72
C ALA A 52 -6.57 17.34 9.22
N PHE A 53 -6.14 16.12 9.54
CA PHE A 53 -7.01 15.05 10.01
C PHE A 53 -6.69 14.78 11.49
N LEU A 54 -7.66 15.14 12.33
CA LEU A 54 -7.59 15.17 13.78
C LEU A 54 -7.41 13.76 14.37
N LYS A 55 -6.61 13.64 15.45
CA LYS A 55 -6.81 12.56 16.43
C LYS A 55 -8.13 12.86 17.13
N ASN A 56 -9.15 12.03 16.95
CA ASN A 56 -10.40 12.24 17.67
C ASN A 56 -10.19 11.87 19.14
N ASP A 57 -10.35 12.84 20.05
CA ASP A 57 -10.26 12.59 21.50
C ASP A 57 -11.46 11.79 22.01
N LEU A 58 -12.57 11.81 21.25
CA LEU A 58 -13.80 11.09 21.54
C LEU A 58 -13.87 9.82 20.70
N ASN A 59 -14.26 8.71 21.34
CA ASN A 59 -14.47 7.45 20.64
C ASN A 59 -15.66 7.57 19.67
N ASP A 60 -15.38 7.70 18.37
CA ASP A 60 -16.38 7.74 17.31
C ASP A 60 -16.56 6.39 16.60
N ASN A 61 -15.93 5.35 17.15
CA ASN A 61 -15.81 4.02 16.60
C ASN A 61 -15.07 3.94 15.24
N HIS A 62 -14.51 5.02 14.71
CA HIS A 62 -13.85 5.03 13.42
C HIS A 62 -12.35 4.77 13.52
N LEU A 63 -11.60 5.50 14.37
CA LEU A 63 -10.13 5.47 14.44
C LEU A 63 -9.58 5.80 15.85
N ASP A 64 -9.99 5.00 16.83
CA ASP A 64 -9.63 5.20 18.24
C ASP A 64 -8.30 4.49 18.57
N LEU A 65 -7.19 5.22 18.49
CA LEU A 65 -5.85 4.67 18.77
C LEU A 65 -5.60 4.39 20.26
N ASN A 66 -6.45 4.91 21.15
CA ASN A 66 -6.28 4.81 22.60
C ASN A 66 -6.87 3.52 23.20
N ASP A 67 -7.74 2.81 22.46
CA ASP A 67 -8.37 1.56 22.89
C ASP A 67 -7.86 0.39 22.05
N LEU A 68 -6.69 -0.12 22.44
CA LEU A 68 -6.02 -1.22 21.75
C LEU A 68 -6.88 -2.50 21.67
N PRO A 69 -7.58 -2.96 22.73
CA PRO A 69 -8.54 -4.06 22.62
C PRO A 69 -9.61 -3.85 21.55
N SER A 70 -10.24 -2.68 21.49
CA SER A 70 -11.26 -2.39 20.48
C SER A 70 -10.68 -2.33 19.08
N LEU A 71 -9.48 -1.76 18.90
CA LEU A 71 -8.78 -1.75 17.61
C LEU A 71 -8.54 -3.17 17.08
N VAL A 72 -7.96 -4.04 17.91
CA VAL A 72 -7.70 -5.45 17.56
C VAL A 72 -9.00 -6.18 17.24
N ALA A 73 -10.06 -5.94 18.01
CA ALA A 73 -11.36 -6.55 17.78
C ALA A 73 -12.02 -6.09 16.47
N LYS A 74 -11.91 -4.81 16.11
CA LYS A 74 -12.34 -4.28 14.81
C LYS A 74 -11.57 -4.94 13.66
N THR A 75 -10.25 -5.09 13.80
CA THR A 75 -9.41 -5.79 12.81
C THR A 75 -9.80 -7.26 12.66
N LEU A 76 -10.03 -7.97 13.76
CA LEU A 76 -10.53 -9.35 13.75
C LEU A 76 -11.88 -9.45 13.03
N LEU A 77 -12.84 -8.58 13.34
CA LEU A 77 -14.15 -8.57 12.71
C LEU A 77 -14.05 -8.35 11.19
N TRP A 78 -13.17 -7.45 10.78
CA TRP A 78 -12.97 -7.14 9.36
C TRP A 78 -12.34 -8.30 8.61
N LEU A 79 -11.20 -8.82 9.08
CA LEU A 79 -10.48 -9.92 8.43
C LEU A 79 -11.28 -11.23 8.44
N THR A 80 -12.14 -11.44 9.44
CA THR A 80 -13.00 -12.63 9.51
C THR A 80 -14.05 -12.63 8.38
N ARG A 81 -14.51 -11.45 7.94
CA ARG A 81 -15.43 -11.33 6.81
C ARG A 81 -14.75 -11.70 5.49
N GLU A 82 -13.54 -11.21 5.28
CA GLU A 82 -12.78 -11.37 4.03
C GLU A 82 -12.10 -12.75 3.90
N SER A 83 -11.73 -13.38 5.01
CA SER A 83 -11.08 -14.70 5.02
C SER A 83 -12.02 -15.83 4.61
N LYS A 84 -11.47 -16.96 4.16
CA LYS A 84 -12.20 -18.15 3.71
C LYS A 84 -12.21 -19.28 4.74
N ILE A 85 -11.90 -18.98 5.99
CA ILE A 85 -11.96 -19.92 7.11
C ILE A 85 -13.38 -20.48 7.33
N ASP A 86 -13.46 -21.61 8.02
CA ASP A 86 -14.72 -22.29 8.29
C ASP A 86 -15.75 -21.40 9.02
N GLN A 87 -17.02 -21.57 8.68
CA GLN A 87 -18.10 -20.72 9.18
C GLN A 87 -18.28 -20.81 10.71
N SER A 88 -17.99 -21.96 11.32
CA SER A 88 -18.05 -22.11 12.78
C SER A 88 -16.96 -21.29 13.48
N LEU A 89 -15.76 -21.27 12.90
CA LEU A 89 -14.63 -20.48 13.36
C LEU A 89 -14.90 -18.98 13.18
N LYS A 90 -15.46 -18.58 12.03
CA LYS A 90 -15.88 -17.18 11.80
C LYS A 90 -16.81 -16.68 12.89
N ARG A 91 -17.88 -17.44 13.18
CA ARG A 91 -18.86 -17.07 14.21
C ARG A 91 -18.22 -16.98 15.60
N SER A 92 -17.25 -17.83 15.90
CA SER A 92 -16.52 -17.80 17.17
C SER A 92 -15.70 -16.52 17.30
N ILE A 93 -14.95 -16.15 16.27
CA ILE A 93 -14.13 -14.93 16.24
C ILE A 93 -15.04 -13.70 16.27
N GLU A 94 -16.11 -13.66 15.47
CA GLU A 94 -17.09 -12.57 15.47
C GLU A 94 -17.74 -12.36 16.85
N SER A 95 -18.04 -13.45 17.56
CA SER A 95 -18.62 -13.37 18.92
C SER A 95 -17.64 -12.77 19.92
N VAL A 96 -16.34 -13.09 19.82
CA VAL A 96 -15.30 -12.48 20.66
C VAL A 96 -15.16 -10.99 20.32
N SER A 97 -15.02 -10.67 19.03
CA SER A 97 -14.84 -9.29 18.56
C SER A 97 -16.02 -8.38 18.91
N THR A 98 -17.26 -8.86 18.76
CA THR A 98 -18.46 -8.06 19.04
C THR A 98 -18.58 -7.65 20.50
N VAL A 99 -18.16 -8.53 21.43
CA VAL A 99 -18.15 -8.21 22.86
C VAL A 99 -17.04 -7.21 23.18
N ILE A 100 -15.84 -7.38 22.62
CA ILE A 100 -14.70 -6.48 22.90
C ILE A 100 -14.97 -5.06 22.38
N VAL A 101 -15.61 -4.92 21.21
CA VAL A 101 -15.99 -3.59 20.67
C VAL A 101 -17.17 -2.96 21.44
N GLY A 102 -17.90 -3.74 22.24
CA GLY A 102 -19.07 -3.25 22.99
C GLY A 102 -20.36 -3.15 22.16
N ASN A 103 -20.41 -3.80 20.98
CA ASN A 103 -21.56 -3.73 20.06
C ASN A 103 -22.72 -4.68 20.41
N GLY A 104 -22.62 -5.43 21.51
CA GLY A 104 -23.69 -6.27 22.01
C GLY A 104 -23.21 -7.59 22.62
N ARG A 105 -24.17 -8.43 23.02
CA ARG A 105 -23.91 -9.74 23.63
C ARG A 105 -24.42 -10.87 22.74
N PRO A 106 -23.54 -11.79 22.28
CA PRO A 106 -23.98 -12.95 21.52
C PRO A 106 -24.84 -13.90 22.37
N SER A 107 -25.77 -14.60 21.70
CA SER A 107 -26.62 -15.61 22.35
C SER A 107 -25.79 -16.83 22.77
N MET A 108 -25.94 -17.28 24.02
CA MET A 108 -25.20 -18.41 24.61
C MET A 108 -25.21 -19.67 23.73
N ASP A 109 -26.31 -19.95 23.05
CA ASP A 109 -26.49 -21.15 22.23
C ASP A 109 -25.58 -21.17 20.99
N ARG A 110 -25.01 -20.02 20.63
CA ARG A 110 -24.17 -19.85 19.44
C ARG A 110 -22.68 -19.75 19.76
N LEU A 111 -22.30 -19.67 21.03
CA LEU A 111 -20.89 -19.57 21.41
C LEU A 111 -20.24 -20.95 21.40
N SER A 112 -19.04 -20.99 20.81
CA SER A 112 -18.12 -22.10 21.06
C SER A 112 -17.50 -21.98 22.45
N PRO A 113 -17.11 -23.09 23.10
CA PRO A 113 -16.47 -23.07 24.42
C PRO A 113 -15.24 -22.15 24.47
N ASN A 114 -14.44 -22.13 23.40
CA ASN A 114 -13.26 -21.27 23.31
C ASN A 114 -13.62 -19.78 23.25
N SER A 115 -14.61 -19.41 22.43
CA SER A 115 -15.08 -18.02 22.38
C SER A 115 -15.62 -17.57 23.74
N ALA A 116 -16.34 -18.44 24.44
CA ALA A 116 -16.88 -18.15 25.77
C ALA A 116 -15.78 -17.90 26.81
N ARG A 117 -14.69 -18.67 26.80
CA ARG A 117 -13.53 -18.45 27.69
C ARG A 117 -12.87 -17.10 27.46
N LEU A 118 -12.63 -16.75 26.20
CA LEU A 118 -11.97 -15.48 25.87
C LEU A 118 -12.84 -14.29 26.28
N ILE A 119 -14.14 -14.35 25.97
CA ILE A 119 -15.09 -13.32 26.38
C ILE A 119 -15.14 -13.22 27.92
N HIS A 120 -15.21 -14.35 28.63
CA HIS A 120 -15.16 -14.37 30.09
C HIS A 120 -13.87 -13.71 30.62
N SER A 121 -12.72 -14.05 30.05
CA SER A 121 -11.43 -13.49 30.47
C SER A 121 -11.38 -11.98 30.29
N TYR A 122 -11.94 -11.45 29.20
CA TYR A 122 -11.98 -10.02 28.91
C TYR A 122 -12.95 -9.29 29.83
N LEU A 123 -14.20 -9.74 29.92
CA LEU A 123 -15.23 -9.09 30.75
C LEU A 123 -14.87 -9.10 32.24
N SER A 124 -14.15 -10.13 32.71
CA SER A 124 -13.71 -10.23 34.11
C SER A 124 -12.64 -9.19 34.49
N THR A 125 -11.99 -8.55 33.51
CA THR A 125 -10.96 -7.53 33.74
C THR A 125 -11.50 -6.11 33.75
N LEU A 126 -12.76 -5.90 33.37
CA LEU A 126 -13.36 -4.58 33.29
C LEU A 126 -13.80 -4.08 34.69
N PRO A 127 -13.46 -2.84 35.08
CA PRO A 127 -13.71 -2.31 36.43
C PRO A 127 -15.18 -1.98 36.73
N GLU A 128 -16.06 -1.90 35.72
CA GLU A 128 -17.48 -1.59 35.88
C GLU A 128 -18.34 -2.65 35.19
N SER A 129 -18.91 -3.58 35.98
CA SER A 129 -19.84 -4.60 35.47
C SER A 129 -21.26 -4.36 36.04
N SER A 130 -22.26 -4.21 35.16
CA SER A 130 -23.67 -4.20 35.56
C SER A 130 -24.07 -5.54 36.19
N GLU A 131 -25.14 -5.59 37.00
CA GLU A 131 -25.69 -6.86 37.52
C GLU A 131 -26.07 -7.84 36.39
N GLU A 132 -26.47 -7.32 35.23
CA GLU A 132 -26.71 -8.13 34.04
C GLU A 132 -25.42 -8.69 33.42
N ASP A 133 -24.29 -7.99 33.53
CA ASP A 133 -22.98 -8.49 33.09
C ASP A 133 -22.51 -9.62 33.98
N LYS A 134 -22.71 -9.51 35.31
CA LYS A 134 -22.32 -10.56 36.26
C LYS A 134 -23.03 -11.89 35.98
N GLN A 135 -24.35 -11.86 35.75
CA GLN A 135 -25.12 -13.05 35.38
C GLN A 135 -24.69 -13.65 34.04
N TYR A 136 -24.27 -12.80 33.10
CA TYR A 136 -23.78 -13.23 31.80
C TYR A 136 -22.39 -13.86 31.91
N ILE A 137 -21.49 -13.28 32.71
CA ILE A 137 -20.15 -13.81 33.00
C ILE A 137 -20.24 -15.19 33.65
N GLU A 138 -21.16 -15.40 34.60
CA GLU A 138 -21.37 -16.73 35.22
C GLU A 138 -21.79 -17.78 34.19
N LYS A 139 -22.75 -17.46 33.31
CA LYS A 139 -23.18 -18.37 32.22
C LYS A 139 -22.07 -18.66 31.23
N LEU A 140 -21.22 -17.68 30.92
CA LEU A 140 -20.06 -17.86 30.05
C LEU A 140 -19.04 -18.82 30.65
N LYS A 141 -18.84 -18.77 31.98
CA LYS A 141 -17.96 -19.69 32.69
C LYS A 141 -18.45 -21.14 32.52
N GLU A 142 -19.75 -21.38 32.70
CA GLU A 142 -20.35 -22.70 32.51
C GLU A 142 -20.16 -23.22 31.08
N VAL A 143 -20.37 -22.38 30.06
CA VAL A 143 -20.17 -22.76 28.65
C VAL A 143 -18.70 -23.01 28.34
N GLY A 144 -17.81 -22.17 28.86
CA GLY A 144 -16.36 -22.28 28.67
C GLY A 144 -15.77 -23.53 29.32
N GLU A 145 -16.34 -24.03 30.42
CA GLU A 145 -15.83 -25.21 31.13
C GLU A 145 -16.22 -26.55 30.49
N LYS A 146 -17.17 -26.57 29.54
CA LYS A 146 -17.67 -27.80 28.90
C LYS A 146 -16.61 -28.61 28.16
N GLU A 147 -15.52 -27.99 27.71
CA GLU A 147 -14.58 -28.62 26.76
C GLU A 147 -13.12 -28.16 26.95
N LYS A 148 -12.50 -28.50 28.09
CA LYS A 148 -11.15 -28.00 28.49
C LYS A 148 -10.00 -28.34 27.53
N ASP A 149 -10.12 -29.43 26.77
CA ASP A 149 -9.03 -29.96 25.92
C ASP A 149 -9.11 -29.52 24.44
N VAL A 150 -9.97 -28.56 24.11
CA VAL A 150 -10.10 -28.06 22.73
C VAL A 150 -8.97 -27.06 22.43
N ALA A 151 -8.29 -27.25 21.29
CA ALA A 151 -7.28 -26.34 20.75
C ALA A 151 -7.79 -24.89 20.70
N THR A 152 -6.92 -23.91 20.95
CA THR A 152 -7.33 -22.50 21.00
C THR A 152 -7.79 -21.98 19.63
N LEU A 153 -8.49 -20.82 19.61
CA LEU A 153 -8.91 -20.24 18.33
C LEU A 153 -7.70 -19.90 17.47
N SER A 154 -6.62 -19.36 18.05
CA SER A 154 -5.38 -19.10 17.32
C SER A 154 -4.76 -20.37 16.74
N GLU A 155 -4.75 -21.49 17.45
CA GLU A 155 -4.23 -22.78 16.96
C GLU A 155 -5.04 -23.33 15.80
N THR A 156 -6.38 -23.22 15.85
CA THR A 156 -7.24 -23.63 14.74
C THR A 156 -6.97 -22.80 13.48
N VAL A 157 -6.80 -21.48 13.62
CA VAL A 157 -6.40 -20.61 12.49
C VAL A 157 -5.00 -20.97 12.00
N LEU A 158 -4.05 -21.26 12.88
CA LEU A 158 -2.69 -21.67 12.49
C LEU A 158 -2.70 -22.99 11.71
N SER A 159 -3.55 -23.94 12.09
CA SER A 159 -3.72 -25.19 11.33
C SER A 159 -4.23 -24.94 9.91
N TYR A 160 -5.17 -24.01 9.76
CA TYR A 160 -5.68 -23.59 8.46
C TYR A 160 -4.59 -22.88 7.64
N VAL A 161 -3.83 -21.95 8.25
CA VAL A 161 -2.68 -21.28 7.62
C VAL A 161 -1.70 -22.31 7.04
N LYS A 162 -1.31 -23.32 7.82
CA LYS A 162 -0.40 -24.38 7.37
C LYS A 162 -0.97 -25.18 6.19
N SER A 163 -2.29 -25.36 6.13
CA SER A 163 -2.93 -26.09 5.03
C SER A 163 -2.92 -25.32 3.70
N ILE A 164 -3.03 -23.99 3.74
CA ILE A 164 -3.09 -23.14 2.54
C ILE A 164 -1.71 -22.65 2.08
N GLN A 165 -0.72 -22.66 2.97
CA GLN A 165 0.59 -22.03 2.78
C GLN A 165 1.24 -22.41 1.45
N GLU A 166 1.43 -23.70 1.19
CA GLU A 166 2.16 -24.14 -0.01
C GLU A 166 1.46 -23.75 -1.32
N GLN A 167 0.13 -23.71 -1.33
CA GLN A 167 -0.65 -23.40 -2.53
C GLN A 167 -0.60 -21.91 -2.85
N GLU A 168 -0.81 -21.08 -1.84
CA GLU A 168 -0.76 -19.61 -1.97
C GLU A 168 0.67 -19.13 -2.27
N GLU A 169 1.69 -19.70 -1.63
CA GLU A 169 3.10 -19.38 -1.94
C GLU A 169 3.45 -19.70 -3.39
N LYS A 170 3.05 -20.87 -3.90
CA LYS A 170 3.25 -21.24 -5.31
C LYS A 170 2.53 -20.28 -6.26
N ALA A 171 1.26 -19.98 -5.98
CA ALA A 171 0.48 -19.05 -6.79
C ALA A 171 1.09 -17.63 -6.80
N LEU A 172 1.60 -17.17 -5.66
CA LEU A 172 2.27 -15.88 -5.52
C LEU A 172 3.62 -15.86 -6.25
N MET A 173 4.43 -16.91 -6.15
CA MET A 173 5.67 -17.06 -6.91
C MET A 173 5.41 -17.00 -8.42
N ASP A 174 4.38 -17.68 -8.92
CA ASP A 174 4.05 -17.66 -10.34
C ASP A 174 3.55 -16.29 -10.81
N LYS A 175 2.75 -15.60 -10.00
CA LYS A 175 2.37 -14.20 -10.26
C LYS A 175 3.59 -13.28 -10.29
N GLN A 176 4.53 -13.43 -9.37
CA GLN A 176 5.75 -12.63 -9.32
C GLN A 176 6.67 -12.89 -10.52
N LYS A 177 6.85 -14.15 -10.93
CA LYS A 177 7.62 -14.49 -12.14
C LYS A 177 7.04 -13.81 -13.37
N LYS A 178 5.72 -13.90 -13.59
CA LYS A 178 5.04 -13.22 -14.71
C LYS A 178 5.25 -11.71 -14.68
N LYS A 179 5.05 -11.07 -13.52
CA LYS A 179 5.30 -9.63 -13.35
C LYS A 179 6.76 -9.25 -13.67
N PHE A 180 7.71 -10.11 -13.28
CA PHE A 180 9.12 -9.89 -13.55
C PHE A 180 9.43 -10.02 -15.05
N ASP A 181 8.84 -10.98 -15.73
CA ASP A 181 8.98 -11.15 -17.19
C ASP A 181 8.39 -9.95 -17.95
N GLU A 182 7.20 -9.50 -17.58
CA GLU A 182 6.57 -8.29 -18.12
C GLU A 182 7.44 -7.05 -17.89
N TRP A 183 8.04 -6.93 -16.70
CA TRP A 183 8.93 -5.81 -16.40
C TRP A 183 10.21 -5.86 -17.24
N ASN A 184 10.80 -7.04 -17.42
CA ASN A 184 11.98 -7.22 -18.27
C ASN A 184 11.69 -6.91 -19.73
N GLU A 185 10.53 -7.34 -20.23
CA GLU A 185 10.10 -7.05 -21.59
C GLU A 185 9.88 -5.55 -21.80
N ARG A 186 9.18 -4.90 -20.87
CA ARG A 186 9.03 -3.44 -20.87
C ARG A 186 10.38 -2.73 -20.82
N ARG A 187 11.31 -3.21 -20.01
CA ARG A 187 12.67 -2.64 -19.91
C ARG A 187 13.42 -2.80 -21.22
N ARG A 188 13.37 -3.96 -21.88
CA ARG A 188 13.99 -4.18 -23.20
C ARG A 188 13.43 -3.23 -24.24
N ASN A 189 12.10 -3.10 -24.30
CA ASN A 189 11.42 -2.20 -25.24
C ASN A 189 11.84 -0.73 -25.03
N LEU A 190 11.95 -0.27 -23.78
CA LEU A 190 12.40 1.09 -23.47
C LEU A 190 13.85 1.32 -23.90
N ILE A 191 14.74 0.36 -23.65
CA ILE A 191 16.15 0.44 -24.10
C ILE A 191 16.21 0.49 -25.63
N GLU A 192 15.45 -0.36 -26.32
CA GLU A 192 15.44 -0.39 -27.79
C GLU A 192 14.96 0.94 -28.38
N VAL A 193 13.90 1.53 -27.83
CA VAL A 193 13.41 2.86 -28.23
C VAL A 193 14.47 3.94 -27.99
N GLN A 194 15.16 3.90 -26.85
CA GLN A 194 16.23 4.83 -26.54
C GLN A 194 17.43 4.69 -27.50
N THR A 195 17.84 3.45 -27.81
CA THR A 195 18.93 3.17 -28.76
C THR A 195 18.59 3.65 -30.16
N LYS A 196 17.39 3.35 -30.67
CA LYS A 196 16.89 3.85 -31.96
C LYS A 196 16.91 5.37 -32.02
N ARG A 197 16.45 6.04 -30.97
CA ARG A 197 16.47 7.51 -30.88
C ARG A 197 17.90 8.07 -30.91
N LEU A 198 18.85 7.39 -30.29
CA LEU A 198 20.26 7.79 -30.30
C LEU A 198 20.89 7.59 -31.69
N GLN A 199 20.64 6.45 -32.34
CA GLN A 199 21.11 6.17 -33.71
C GLN A 199 20.59 7.21 -34.71
N LEU A 200 19.31 7.59 -34.63
CA LEU A 200 18.74 8.64 -35.47
C LEU A 200 19.40 10.01 -35.24
N LYS A 201 19.82 10.32 -34.01
CA LYS A 201 20.57 11.56 -33.73
C LYS A 201 21.98 11.51 -34.30
N MET A 202 22.64 10.35 -34.26
CA MET A 202 23.99 10.18 -34.81
C MET A 202 23.98 10.31 -36.32
N THR A 203 23.11 9.56 -37.00
CA THR A 203 22.94 9.61 -38.46
C THR A 203 22.55 11.01 -38.94
N ARG A 204 21.69 11.73 -38.20
CA ARG A 204 21.39 13.13 -38.52
C ARG A 204 22.63 14.02 -38.50
N ARG A 205 23.47 13.90 -37.48
CA ARG A 205 24.72 14.68 -37.38
C ARG A 205 25.71 14.34 -38.48
N GLU A 206 25.75 13.09 -38.92
CA GLU A 206 26.59 12.66 -40.04
C GLU A 206 26.10 13.30 -41.34
N MET A 207 24.80 13.21 -41.65
CA MET A 207 24.21 13.87 -42.82
C MET A 207 24.39 15.39 -42.78
N GLU A 208 24.26 16.04 -41.62
CA GLU A 208 24.51 17.49 -41.47
C GLU A 208 25.97 17.85 -41.82
N LYS A 209 26.94 17.03 -41.42
CA LYS A 209 28.35 17.24 -41.78
C LYS A 209 28.59 17.04 -43.28
N GLU A 210 28.01 15.99 -43.86
CA GLU A 210 28.11 15.72 -45.30
C GLU A 210 27.47 16.85 -46.12
N LEU A 211 26.33 17.39 -45.70
CA LEU A 211 25.68 18.52 -46.35
C LEU A 211 26.54 19.78 -46.34
N VAL A 212 27.23 20.05 -45.23
CA VAL A 212 28.18 21.19 -45.15
C VAL A 212 29.33 20.97 -46.14
N GLN A 213 29.91 19.78 -46.19
CA GLN A 213 31.00 19.46 -47.12
C GLN A 213 30.56 19.57 -48.59
N LEU A 214 29.40 19.03 -48.93
CA LEU A 214 28.84 19.14 -50.28
C LEU A 214 28.56 20.60 -50.65
N GLY A 215 28.08 21.42 -49.71
CA GLY A 215 27.89 22.85 -49.94
C GLY A 215 29.22 23.58 -50.19
N GLU A 216 30.28 23.23 -49.47
CA GLU A 216 31.63 23.75 -49.74
C GLU A 216 32.16 23.30 -51.11
N GLU A 217 31.93 22.04 -51.50
CA GLU A 217 32.31 21.51 -52.82
C GLU A 217 31.51 22.17 -53.95
N GLU A 218 30.21 22.34 -53.78
CA GLU A 218 29.33 23.04 -54.73
C GLU A 218 29.80 24.49 -54.92
N GLN A 219 30.10 25.21 -53.84
CA GLN A 219 30.65 26.57 -53.94
C GLN A 219 31.97 26.62 -54.69
N ARG A 220 32.83 25.60 -54.55
CA ARG A 220 34.09 25.50 -55.31
C ARG A 220 33.84 25.24 -56.79
N LEU A 221 32.92 24.33 -57.12
CA LEU A 221 32.59 23.97 -58.50
C LEU A 221 31.91 25.14 -59.24
N PHE A 222 30.96 25.80 -58.59
CA PHE A 222 30.20 26.92 -59.14
C PHE A 222 30.80 28.29 -58.82
N PHE A 223 32.06 28.33 -58.37
CA PHE A 223 32.73 29.57 -57.94
C PHE A 223 32.65 30.69 -58.98
N PHE A 224 32.93 30.38 -60.25
CA PHE A 224 32.97 31.38 -61.32
C PHE A 224 31.57 31.89 -61.69
N GLU A 225 30.58 31.01 -61.74
CA GLU A 225 29.19 31.38 -62.05
C GLU A 225 28.60 32.23 -60.92
N ASN A 226 28.82 31.82 -59.67
CA ASN A 226 28.40 32.59 -58.50
C ASN A 226 29.08 33.96 -58.43
N ARG A 227 30.37 34.04 -58.76
CA ARG A 227 31.09 35.31 -58.84
C ARG A 227 30.54 36.22 -59.94
N LEU A 228 30.27 35.69 -61.13
CA LEU A 228 29.68 36.45 -62.23
C LEU A 228 28.29 37.00 -61.87
N LEU A 229 27.47 36.21 -61.19
CA LEU A 229 26.16 36.64 -60.67
C LEU A 229 26.31 37.76 -59.63
N LEU A 230 27.22 37.60 -58.67
CA LEU A 230 27.49 38.64 -57.66
C LEU A 230 27.99 39.94 -58.28
N GLU A 231 28.91 39.85 -59.24
CA GLU A 231 29.41 41.03 -59.97
C GLU A 231 28.29 41.70 -60.77
N LYS A 232 27.38 40.93 -61.37
CA LYS A 232 26.23 41.45 -62.09
C LYS A 232 25.26 42.18 -61.15
N SER A 233 24.87 41.54 -60.04
CA SER A 233 23.97 42.16 -59.05
C SER A 233 24.59 43.38 -58.35
N ALA A 234 25.91 43.39 -58.14
CA ALA A 234 26.61 44.56 -57.60
C ALA A 234 26.52 45.75 -58.56
N ARG A 235 26.70 45.52 -59.87
CA ARG A 235 26.52 46.57 -60.88
C ARG A 235 25.10 47.11 -60.92
N GLU A 236 24.11 46.21 -60.92
CA GLU A 236 22.68 46.59 -60.90
C GLU A 236 22.36 47.44 -59.66
N ASN A 237 22.88 47.06 -58.48
CA ASN A 237 22.70 47.83 -57.24
C ASN A 237 23.41 49.19 -57.27
N GLU A 238 24.61 49.27 -57.86
CA GLU A 238 25.31 50.54 -58.05
C GLU A 238 24.58 51.48 -59.03
N GLU A 239 23.98 50.93 -60.09
CA GLU A 239 23.16 51.67 -61.04
C GLU A 239 21.90 52.22 -60.34
N ILE A 240 21.19 51.39 -59.57
CA ILE A 240 20.04 51.83 -58.76
C ILE A 240 20.46 52.91 -57.74
N ALA A 241 21.63 52.76 -57.09
CA ALA A 241 22.14 53.75 -56.15
C ALA A 241 22.48 55.09 -56.83
N LYS A 242 23.01 55.06 -58.06
CA LYS A 242 23.29 56.27 -58.85
C LYS A 242 22.01 56.93 -59.35
N GLU A 243 21.04 56.14 -59.82
CA GLU A 243 19.73 56.66 -60.22
C GLU A 243 19.01 57.32 -59.04
N THR A 244 18.94 56.63 -57.89
CA THR A 244 18.33 57.20 -56.67
C THR A 244 19.08 58.41 -56.11
N ALA A 245 20.39 58.52 -56.32
CA ALA A 245 21.17 59.72 -56.00
C ALA A 245 20.98 60.87 -57.01
N SER A 246 20.63 60.57 -58.27
CA SER A 246 20.36 61.56 -59.32
C SER A 246 18.94 62.15 -59.26
N PHE A 247 18.03 61.55 -58.48
CA PHE A 247 16.67 62.04 -58.24
C PHE A 247 16.51 62.85 -56.93
N LYS A 248 17.61 63.20 -56.26
CA LYS A 248 17.66 64.17 -55.14
C LYS A 248 18.25 65.50 -55.59
#